data_AF-A0AAJ1WRE3-F1
#
_entry.id   AF-A0AAJ1WRE3-F1
#
_cell.length_a   1.000
_cell.length_b   1.000
_cell.length_c   1.000
_cell.angle_alpha   90.00
_cell.angle_beta   90.00
_cell.angle_gamma   90.00
#
_symmetry.space_group_name_H-M   'P 1'
#
loop_
_entity.id
_entity.type
_entity.pdbx_description
1 polymer ?
#
loop_
_entity_poly.entity_id
_entity_poly.type
_entity_poly.pdbx_seq_one_letter_code
_entity_poly.pdbx_strand_id
1 'polypeptide(L)'
;MKKIRTRNQDFNLAHENVFPLLNRTIEKKRWPMAYEQKSDYQTSSLESIGIHSYKHSLSKRRLLKFWGQQRKEVRIAPFLPEIIQEIVFKNVYDDMKQMLANSYYEDFQLPLMEITLQSWLLHQKNISMELDRTGDTLYWEEIIQFLHTCSKRQLLQDLQQQGTRPSSKHSI
;
A
#
# COMPACT_ATOMS: atom_id res chain seq x y z
N MET A 1 20.32 -78.03 15.93
CA MET A 1 20.29 -78.60 17.30
C MET A 1 21.16 -77.72 18.20
N LYS A 2 20.56 -77.01 19.15
CA LYS A 2 20.74 -77.15 20.62
C LYS A 2 22.20 -77.06 21.16
N LYS A 3 22.43 -75.93 21.84
CA LYS A 3 23.02 -75.72 23.19
C LYS A 3 24.53 -75.96 23.40
N ILE A 4 25.32 -74.90 23.66
CA ILE A 4 25.72 -74.25 24.96
C ILE A 4 26.82 -75.04 25.72
N ARG A 5 27.81 -74.27 26.24
CA ARG A 5 28.71 -74.44 27.43
C ARG A 5 30.15 -74.86 27.07
N THR A 6 31.24 -74.34 27.63
CA THR A 6 31.57 -73.37 28.71
C THR A 6 33.10 -73.14 28.66
N ARG A 7 33.64 -71.92 28.91
CA ARG A 7 34.38 -71.50 30.15
C ARG A 7 35.76 -72.23 30.29
N ASN A 8 36.92 -71.63 30.57
CA ASN A 8 37.23 -70.51 31.46
C ASN A 8 38.79 -70.29 31.51
N GLN A 9 39.25 -69.12 32.00
CA GLN A 9 40.55 -68.79 32.67
C GLN A 9 41.78 -68.43 31.82
N ASP A 10 42.65 -67.48 32.22
CA ASP A 10 42.71 -66.44 33.27
C ASP A 10 43.95 -65.52 32.97
N PHE A 11 44.09 -64.43 33.73
CA PHE A 11 45.27 -63.54 33.93
C PHE A 11 45.48 -62.41 32.89
N ASN A 12 45.74 -61.14 33.23
CA ASN A 12 46.15 -60.44 34.47
C ASN A 12 45.58 -59.01 34.41
N LEU A 13 44.92 -58.51 35.47
CA LEU A 13 45.48 -57.56 36.44
C LEU A 13 46.15 -56.33 35.81
N ALA A 14 45.42 -55.21 35.77
CA ALA A 14 45.94 -53.94 36.28
C ALA A 14 44.81 -52.89 36.40
N HIS A 15 44.87 -52.17 37.52
CA HIS A 15 44.21 -50.90 37.82
C HIS A 15 42.74 -50.92 38.20
N GLU A 16 42.54 -51.21 39.49
CA GLU A 16 41.88 -50.31 40.44
C GLU A 16 41.33 -49.01 39.82
N ASN A 17 40.01 -48.84 39.91
CA ASN A 17 39.40 -47.58 40.33
C ASN A 17 37.94 -47.80 40.71
N VAL A 18 37.74 -47.82 42.02
CA VAL A 18 36.57 -47.37 42.80
C VAL A 18 35.47 -46.67 42.00
N PHE A 19 34.26 -47.22 42.05
CA PHE A 19 32.98 -46.53 41.81
C PHE A 19 32.25 -46.40 43.16
N PRO A 20 31.16 -45.62 43.31
CA PRO A 20 30.65 -44.51 42.50
C PRO A 20 30.05 -43.39 43.39
N LEU A 21 30.50 -42.14 43.38
CA LEU A 21 29.70 -41.08 44.00
C LEU A 21 29.73 -39.76 43.22
N LEU A 22 28.51 -39.38 42.82
CA LEU A 22 28.04 -38.05 42.45
C LEU A 22 28.38 -37.55 41.05
N ASN A 23 27.52 -37.96 40.10
CA ASN A 23 27.01 -37.04 39.09
C ASN A 23 26.56 -35.73 39.75
N ARG A 24 27.40 -34.70 39.70
CA ARG A 24 27.01 -33.30 39.80
C ARG A 24 27.61 -32.54 38.63
N THR A 25 27.17 -32.89 37.43
CA THR A 25 27.02 -31.83 36.43
C THR A 25 25.98 -30.88 36.96
N ILE A 26 26.43 -29.70 37.37
CA ILE A 26 25.57 -28.56 37.60
C ILE A 26 24.89 -28.30 36.25
N GLU A 27 23.67 -28.81 36.08
CA GLU A 27 22.75 -28.27 35.11
C GLU A 27 22.61 -26.80 35.46
N LYS A 28 23.32 -25.95 34.72
CA LYS A 28 22.93 -24.55 34.61
C LYS A 28 21.52 -24.60 34.01
N LYS A 29 20.50 -24.57 34.87
CA LYS A 29 19.16 -24.13 34.51
C LYS A 29 19.31 -22.72 33.96
N ARG A 30 19.65 -22.64 32.68
CA ARG A 30 19.46 -21.45 31.87
C ARG A 30 17.95 -21.27 31.86
N TRP A 31 17.49 -20.30 32.63
CA TRP A 31 16.19 -19.70 32.37
C TRP A 31 16.16 -19.39 30.87
N PRO A 32 15.17 -19.91 30.11
CA PRO A 32 15.00 -19.44 28.74
C PRO A 32 14.77 -17.94 28.88
N MET A 33 15.70 -17.13 28.38
CA MET A 33 15.46 -15.70 28.24
C MET A 33 14.31 -15.58 27.25
N ALA A 34 13.11 -15.43 27.80
CA ALA A 34 11.90 -15.12 27.07
C ALA A 34 11.96 -13.65 26.65
N TYR A 35 12.93 -13.28 25.81
CA TYR A 35 12.91 -12.05 25.00
C TYR A 35 13.85 -12.24 23.80
N GLU A 36 13.62 -13.30 23.04
CA GLU A 36 13.62 -13.15 21.59
C GLU A 36 12.17 -13.27 21.18
N GLN A 37 11.42 -12.17 21.34
CA GLN A 37 10.46 -11.83 20.30
C GLN A 37 11.30 -11.80 19.03
N LYS A 38 11.29 -12.92 18.29
CA LYS A 38 11.50 -12.87 16.86
C LYS A 38 10.45 -11.88 16.40
N SER A 39 10.89 -10.64 16.24
CA SER A 39 10.03 -9.66 15.64
C SER A 39 9.69 -10.23 14.27
N ASP A 40 8.40 -10.22 13.93
CA ASP A 40 7.92 -10.56 12.60
C ASP A 40 8.38 -9.50 11.56
N TYR A 41 9.56 -8.91 11.74
CA TYR A 41 10.26 -8.06 10.78
C TYR A 41 11.13 -8.93 9.88
N GLN A 42 10.56 -9.94 9.25
CA GLN A 42 11.11 -10.44 8.00
C GLN A 42 10.02 -11.06 7.14
N THR A 43 9.84 -10.44 5.97
CA THR A 43 9.25 -10.99 4.74
C THR A 43 7.74 -11.18 4.67
N SER A 44 6.97 -10.12 4.88
CA SER A 44 5.86 -9.82 3.97
C SER A 44 6.32 -8.68 3.07
N SER A 45 6.11 -8.76 1.76
CA SER A 45 6.47 -7.71 0.78
C SER A 45 6.28 -6.31 1.39
N LEU A 46 7.36 -5.55 1.54
CA LEU A 46 7.32 -4.17 2.05
C LEU A 46 6.71 -3.27 0.98
N GLU A 47 5.45 -3.54 0.64
CA GLU A 47 4.65 -2.68 -0.21
C GLU A 47 4.44 -1.38 0.56
N SER A 48 4.87 -0.26 -0.02
CA SER A 48 4.69 1.03 0.65
C SER A 48 3.21 1.27 0.92
N ILE A 49 2.89 1.91 2.05
CA ILE A 49 1.50 2.18 2.46
C ILE A 49 0.70 2.86 1.34
N GLY A 50 1.36 3.71 0.55
CA GLY A 50 0.77 4.37 -0.62
C GLY A 50 0.38 3.40 -1.74
N ILE A 51 1.24 2.42 -2.06
CA ILE A 51 0.95 1.41 -3.08
C ILE A 51 -0.21 0.50 -2.63
N HIS A 52 -0.22 0.09 -1.36
CA HIS A 52 -1.32 -0.71 -0.81
C HIS A 52 -2.64 0.08 -0.87
N SER A 53 -2.66 1.34 -0.43
CA SER A 53 -3.85 2.22 -0.54
C SER A 53 -4.33 2.33 -2.00
N TYR A 54 -3.41 2.52 -2.94
CA TYR A 54 -3.71 2.64 -4.35
C TYR A 54 -4.40 1.41 -4.92
N LYS A 55 -3.85 0.21 -4.66
CA LYS A 55 -4.40 -1.05 -5.17
C LYS A 55 -5.82 -1.31 -4.69
N HIS A 56 -6.13 -0.92 -3.46
CA HIS A 56 -7.39 -1.24 -2.82
C HIS A 56 -8.44 -0.11 -2.88
N SER A 57 -8.05 1.13 -3.20
CA SER A 57 -8.97 2.26 -3.32
C SER A 57 -10.07 2.01 -4.36
N LEU A 58 -11.32 2.08 -3.91
CA LEU A 58 -12.49 2.05 -4.79
C LEU A 58 -12.71 3.40 -5.46
N SER A 59 -12.42 4.51 -4.78
CA SER A 59 -12.63 5.85 -5.33
C SER A 59 -11.69 6.13 -6.50
N LYS A 60 -10.40 5.79 -6.39
CA LYS A 60 -9.42 5.91 -7.49
C LYS A 60 -9.82 5.07 -8.70
N ARG A 61 -10.23 3.82 -8.48
CA ARG A 61 -10.74 2.94 -9.56
C ARG A 61 -11.98 3.52 -10.25
N ARG A 62 -12.92 4.08 -9.47
CA ARG A 62 -14.11 4.74 -10.02
C ARG A 62 -13.75 5.98 -10.83
N LEU A 63 -12.84 6.81 -10.33
CA LEU A 63 -12.36 8.01 -11.03
C LEU A 63 -11.70 7.66 -12.37
N LEU A 64 -10.80 6.68 -12.38
CA LEU A 64 -10.14 6.23 -13.61
C LEU A 64 -11.12 5.60 -14.60
N LYS A 65 -12.11 4.86 -14.13
CA LYS A 65 -13.17 4.31 -14.99
C LYS A 65 -14.02 5.41 -15.62
N PHE A 66 -14.42 6.41 -14.83
CA PHE A 66 -15.12 7.59 -15.32
C PHE A 66 -14.27 8.32 -16.37
N TRP A 67 -12.99 8.54 -16.10
CA TRP A 67 -12.09 9.17 -17.06
C TRP A 67 -12.00 8.39 -18.37
N GLY A 68 -11.90 7.06 -18.29
CA GLY A 68 -11.90 6.19 -19.47
C GLY A 68 -13.13 6.37 -20.37
N GLN A 69 -14.28 6.77 -19.80
CA GLN A 69 -15.51 7.08 -20.55
C GLN A 69 -15.46 8.50 -21.15
N GLN A 70 -15.02 9.50 -20.39
CA GLN A 70 -15.07 10.90 -20.78
C GLN A 70 -13.92 11.37 -21.66
N ARG A 71 -12.76 10.68 -21.63
CA ARG A 71 -11.53 11.13 -22.30
C ARG A 71 -11.70 11.42 -23.80
N LYS A 72 -12.59 10.70 -24.49
CA LYS A 72 -12.84 10.93 -25.92
C LYS A 72 -13.48 12.29 -26.16
N GLU A 73 -14.46 12.65 -25.34
CA GLU A 73 -15.16 13.92 -25.44
C GLU A 73 -14.21 15.09 -25.13
N VAL A 74 -13.44 14.98 -24.05
CA VAL A 74 -12.42 15.97 -23.67
C VAL A 74 -11.37 16.16 -24.77
N ARG A 75 -10.96 15.08 -25.45
CA ARG A 75 -9.98 15.14 -26.54
C ARG A 75 -10.53 15.78 -27.81
N ILE A 76 -11.84 15.69 -28.05
CA ILE A 76 -12.49 16.28 -29.23
C ILE A 76 -12.82 17.76 -28.98
N ALA A 77 -13.08 18.15 -27.73
CA ALA A 77 -13.48 19.51 -27.37
C ALA A 77 -12.61 20.65 -27.97
N PRO A 78 -11.27 20.55 -28.05
CA PRO A 78 -10.45 21.60 -28.66
C PRO A 78 -10.69 21.84 -30.16
N PHE A 79 -11.32 20.90 -30.86
CA PHE A 79 -11.68 21.02 -32.28
C PHE A 79 -13.10 21.59 -32.47
N LEU A 80 -13.82 21.83 -31.38
CA LEU A 80 -15.16 22.39 -31.39
C LEU A 80 -15.11 23.91 -31.18
N PRO A 81 -16.16 24.64 -31.57
CA PRO A 81 -16.32 26.04 -31.23
C PRO A 81 -16.13 26.31 -29.73
N GLU A 82 -15.54 27.45 -29.38
CA GLU A 82 -15.12 27.80 -28.02
C GLU A 82 -16.23 27.62 -26.97
N ILE A 83 -17.45 28.06 -27.28
CA ILE A 83 -18.62 27.91 -26.39
C ILE A 83 -18.89 26.43 -26.08
N ILE A 84 -18.81 25.55 -27.09
CA ILE A 84 -19.04 24.12 -26.90
C ILE A 84 -17.88 23.50 -26.12
N GLN A 85 -16.65 23.91 -26.40
CA GLN A 85 -15.47 23.47 -25.67
C GLN A 85 -15.59 23.77 -24.17
N GLU A 86 -16.02 24.99 -23.83
CA GLU A 86 -16.22 25.39 -22.43
C GLU A 86 -17.31 24.56 -21.73
N ILE A 87 -18.43 24.33 -22.42
CA ILE A 87 -19.52 23.48 -21.91
C ILE A 87 -19.03 22.06 -21.65
N VAL A 88 -18.29 21.46 -22.58
CA VAL A 88 -17.74 20.10 -22.42
C VAL A 88 -16.81 20.04 -21.22
N PHE A 89 -15.85 20.97 -21.11
CA PHE A 89 -14.91 20.96 -19.99
C PHE A 89 -15.59 21.19 -18.65
N LYS A 90 -16.57 22.10 -18.59
CA LYS A 90 -17.34 22.35 -17.38
C LYS A 90 -18.15 21.12 -16.96
N ASN A 91 -18.90 20.51 -17.88
CA ASN A 91 -19.72 19.32 -17.58
C ASN A 91 -18.86 18.16 -17.07
N VAL A 92 -17.77 17.85 -17.78
CA VAL A 92 -16.86 16.78 -17.37
C VAL A 92 -16.25 17.07 -16.00
N TYR A 93 -15.87 18.33 -15.73
CA TYR A 93 -15.34 18.71 -14.43
C TYR A 93 -16.39 18.60 -13.32
N ASP A 94 -17.61 19.08 -13.56
CA ASP A 94 -18.71 19.05 -12.59
C ASP A 94 -19.09 17.62 -12.20
N ASP A 95 -19.06 16.69 -13.15
CA ASP A 95 -19.30 15.27 -12.89
C ASP A 95 -18.11 14.62 -12.14
N MET A 96 -16.88 15.04 -12.46
CA MET A 96 -15.66 14.47 -11.89
C MET A 96 -15.36 14.97 -10.47
N LYS A 97 -15.74 16.22 -10.13
CA LYS A 97 -15.23 16.94 -8.95
C LYS A 97 -15.45 16.18 -7.64
N GLN A 98 -16.63 15.56 -7.47
CA GLN A 98 -16.93 14.81 -6.25
C GLN A 98 -16.08 13.53 -6.15
N MET A 99 -15.84 12.86 -7.28
CA MET A 99 -15.01 11.65 -7.33
C MET A 99 -13.55 11.99 -7.03
N LEU A 100 -13.08 13.12 -7.55
CA LEU A 100 -11.76 13.67 -7.30
C LEU A 100 -11.57 13.98 -5.81
N ALA A 101 -12.50 14.72 -5.21
CA ALA A 101 -12.47 15.07 -3.80
C ALA A 101 -12.48 13.82 -2.91
N ASN A 102 -13.39 12.88 -3.16
CA ASN A 102 -13.45 11.62 -2.42
C ASN A 102 -12.15 10.83 -2.51
N SER A 103 -11.54 10.76 -3.70
CA SER A 103 -10.27 10.04 -3.92
C SER A 103 -9.10 10.71 -3.21
N TYR A 104 -9.08 12.04 -3.16
CA TYR A 104 -8.07 12.82 -2.47
C TYR A 104 -8.17 12.65 -0.94
N TYR A 105 -9.38 12.72 -0.39
CA TYR A 105 -9.60 12.60 1.06
C TYR A 105 -9.42 11.19 1.63
N GLU A 106 -9.30 10.17 0.76
CA GLU A 106 -8.84 8.83 1.19
C GLU A 106 -7.37 8.85 1.63
N ASP A 107 -6.53 9.66 0.99
CA ASP A 107 -5.08 9.68 1.24
C ASP A 107 -4.66 10.82 2.17
N PHE A 108 -5.37 11.96 2.12
CA PHE A 108 -5.00 13.16 2.86
C PHE A 108 -6.17 13.75 3.65
N GLN A 109 -5.87 14.27 4.84
CA GLN A 109 -6.82 15.06 5.63
C GLN A 109 -6.61 16.57 5.46
N LEU A 110 -5.77 16.97 4.51
CA LEU A 110 -5.48 18.37 4.21
C LEU A 110 -6.62 19.00 3.39
N PRO A 111 -6.81 20.32 3.43
CA PRO A 111 -7.74 21.00 2.53
C PRO A 111 -7.45 20.67 1.06
N LEU A 112 -8.51 20.49 0.28
CA LEU A 112 -8.42 20.31 -1.16
C LEU A 112 -8.17 21.69 -1.78
N MET A 113 -6.93 21.92 -2.21
CA MET A 113 -6.49 23.14 -2.89
C MET A 113 -5.78 22.75 -4.17
N GLU A 114 -5.62 23.68 -5.10
CA GLU A 114 -4.96 23.39 -6.38
C GLU A 114 -3.56 22.79 -6.20
N ILE A 115 -2.74 23.36 -5.31
CA ILE A 115 -1.36 22.88 -5.08
C ILE A 115 -1.35 21.47 -4.46
N THR A 116 -2.22 21.21 -3.48
CA THR A 116 -2.28 19.90 -2.81
C THR A 116 -2.85 18.84 -3.75
N LEU A 117 -3.84 19.21 -4.56
CA LEU A 117 -4.41 18.37 -5.60
C LEU A 117 -3.38 17.98 -6.66
N GLN A 118 -2.61 18.95 -7.18
CA GLN A 118 -1.57 18.68 -8.18
C GLN A 118 -0.50 17.74 -7.63
N SER A 119 -0.06 17.97 -6.40
CA SER A 119 0.92 17.11 -5.73
C SER A 119 0.39 15.68 -5.54
N TRP A 120 -0.87 15.54 -5.13
CA TRP A 120 -1.52 14.24 -4.99
C TRP A 120 -1.64 13.51 -6.34
N LEU A 121 -2.10 14.18 -7.41
CA LEU A 121 -2.23 13.58 -8.74
C LEU A 121 -0.90 13.05 -9.26
N LEU A 122 0.18 13.83 -9.10
CA LEU A 122 1.53 13.41 -9.47
C LEU A 122 1.97 12.18 -8.67
N HIS A 123 1.64 12.13 -7.38
CA HIS A 123 1.91 10.96 -6.55
C HIS A 123 1.15 9.72 -7.05
N GLN A 124 -0.14 9.84 -7.40
CA GLN A 124 -0.93 8.73 -7.96
C GLN A 124 -0.35 8.22 -9.29
N LYS A 125 0.09 9.13 -10.16
CA LYS A 125 0.78 8.78 -11.40
C LYS A 125 2.05 7.99 -11.10
N ASN A 126 2.89 8.44 -10.17
CA ASN A 126 4.15 7.76 -9.84
C ASN A 126 3.91 6.36 -9.27
N ILE A 127 2.91 6.18 -8.39
CA ILE A 127 2.52 4.86 -7.90
C ILE A 127 2.09 3.94 -9.07
N SER A 128 1.30 4.47 -10.01
CA SER A 128 0.87 3.66 -11.18
C SER A 128 2.05 3.21 -12.05
N MET A 129 3.10 4.03 -12.16
CA MET A 129 4.34 3.69 -12.86
C MET A 129 5.14 2.62 -12.12
N GLU A 130 5.27 2.75 -10.80
CA GLU A 130 5.94 1.75 -9.94
C GLU A 130 5.23 0.38 -10.01
N LEU A 131 3.91 0.39 -10.20
CA LEU A 131 3.08 -0.80 -10.36
C LEU A 131 3.00 -1.34 -11.80
N ASP A 132 3.70 -0.73 -12.75
CA ASP A 132 3.66 -1.07 -14.18
C ASP A 132 2.22 -1.08 -14.76
N ARG A 133 1.36 -0.19 -14.25
CA ARG A 133 -0.01 -0.01 -14.74
C ARG A 133 -0.08 1.09 -15.79
N THR A 134 0.47 0.81 -16.97
CA THR A 134 0.58 1.78 -18.07
C THR A 134 -0.75 2.47 -18.45
N GLY A 135 -1.87 1.76 -18.40
CA GLY A 135 -3.20 2.33 -18.63
C GLY A 135 -3.61 3.36 -17.58
N ASP A 136 -3.40 3.05 -16.29
CA ASP A 136 -3.67 3.97 -15.19
C ASP A 136 -2.74 5.19 -15.28
N THR A 137 -1.45 4.98 -15.60
CA THR A 137 -0.48 6.07 -15.78
C THR A 137 -0.91 7.05 -16.85
N LEU A 138 -1.38 6.56 -18.01
CA LEU A 138 -1.89 7.40 -19.09
C LEU A 138 -3.11 8.20 -18.62
N TYR A 139 -4.04 7.58 -17.91
CA TYR A 139 -5.24 8.26 -17.43
C TYR A 139 -4.92 9.32 -16.38
N TRP A 140 -4.00 9.07 -15.46
CA TRP A 140 -3.57 10.09 -14.49
C TRP A 140 -2.90 11.27 -15.19
N GLU A 141 -2.05 11.02 -16.18
CA GLU A 141 -1.44 12.07 -16.99
C GLU A 141 -2.50 12.93 -17.72
N GLU A 142 -3.47 12.28 -18.36
CA GLU A 142 -4.57 12.97 -19.04
C GLU A 142 -5.44 13.80 -18.07
N ILE A 143 -5.74 13.27 -16.88
CA ILE A 143 -6.48 13.99 -15.83
C ILE A 143 -5.70 15.23 -15.37
N ILE A 144 -4.39 15.11 -15.16
CA ILE A 144 -3.53 16.25 -14.77
C ILE A 144 -3.59 17.35 -15.84
N GLN A 145 -3.44 16.98 -17.11
CA GLN A 145 -3.50 17.93 -18.24
C GLN A 145 -4.87 18.59 -18.35
N PHE A 146 -5.95 17.82 -18.15
CA PHE A 146 -7.31 18.33 -18.15
C PHE A 146 -7.53 19.33 -17.02
N LEU A 147 -7.15 19.00 -15.78
CA LEU A 147 -7.30 19.91 -14.65
C LEU A 147 -6.46 21.18 -14.79
N HIS A 148 -5.26 21.10 -15.39
CA HIS A 148 -4.49 22.28 -15.74
C HIS A 148 -5.21 23.16 -16.78
N THR A 149 -5.91 22.55 -17.74
CA THR A 149 -6.74 23.27 -18.70
C THR A 149 -7.95 23.92 -18.03
N CYS A 150 -8.60 23.22 -17.10
CA CYS A 150 -9.69 23.77 -16.28
C CYS A 150 -9.21 24.95 -15.42
N SER A 151 -8.00 24.87 -14.83
CA SER A 151 -7.40 25.95 -14.05
C SER A 151 -7.21 27.22 -14.90
N LYS A 152 -6.60 27.08 -16.09
CA LYS A 152 -6.43 28.20 -17.03
C LYS A 152 -7.74 28.85 -17.45
N ARG A 153 -8.83 28.07 -17.49
CA ARG A 153 -10.19 28.52 -17.81
C ARG A 153 -11.00 28.93 -16.59
N GLN A 154 -10.37 28.99 -15.41
CA GLN A 154 -11.00 29.36 -14.15
C GLN A 154 -12.20 28.47 -13.74
N LEU A 155 -12.24 27.21 -14.19
CA LEU A 155 -13.30 26.26 -13.82
C LEU A 155 -13.09 25.63 -12.44
N LEU A 156 -11.93 25.84 -11.81
CA LEU A 156 -11.54 25.24 -10.53
C LEU A 156 -11.86 26.09 -9.28
N GLN A 157 -12.57 27.21 -9.44
CA GLN A 157 -12.81 28.18 -8.34
C GLN A 157 -13.50 27.54 -7.11
N ASP A 158 -14.33 26.52 -7.34
CA ASP A 158 -15.09 25.85 -6.28
C ASP A 158 -14.22 24.95 -5.37
N LEU A 159 -13.01 24.55 -5.79
CA LEU A 159 -12.14 23.68 -4.99
C LEU A 159 -11.77 24.34 -3.65
N GLN A 160 -11.55 25.66 -3.64
CA GLN A 160 -11.22 26.39 -2.42
C GLN A 160 -12.37 26.38 -1.40
N GLN A 161 -13.62 26.27 -1.85
CA GLN A 161 -14.80 26.28 -0.99
C GLN A 161 -15.06 24.91 -0.34
N GLN A 162 -14.54 23.83 -0.91
CA GLN A 162 -14.65 22.46 -0.35
C GLN A 162 -13.59 22.16 0.74
N GLY A 163 -12.73 23.13 1.10
CA GLY A 163 -11.65 22.97 2.08
C GLY A 163 -12.13 22.57 3.49
N THR A 164 -13.41 22.69 3.81
CA THR A 164 -14.05 22.15 5.01
C THR A 164 -14.62 20.77 4.71
N ARG A 165 -13.90 19.73 5.14
CA ARG A 165 -14.42 18.36 5.21
C ARG A 165 -15.83 18.40 5.83
N PRO A 166 -16.87 17.78 5.23
CA PRO A 166 -18.15 17.66 5.91
C PRO A 166 -17.89 16.92 7.23
N SER A 167 -18.06 17.63 8.35
CA SER A 167 -17.99 17.08 9.69
C SER A 167 -18.93 15.87 9.72
N SER A 168 -18.36 14.68 9.88
CA SER A 168 -19.14 13.47 10.11
C SER A 168 -19.79 13.57 11.49
N LYS A 169 -20.93 14.27 11.55
CA LYS A 169 -21.84 14.20 12.69
C LYS A 169 -22.60 12.89 12.66
N HIS A 170 -21.90 11.77 12.85
CA HIS A 170 -22.52 10.51 13.26
C HIS A 170 -21.59 9.84 14.28
N SER A 171 -21.60 10.38 15.50
CA SER A 171 -21.46 9.55 16.69
C SER A 171 -22.84 8.98 16.99
N ILE A 172 -22.96 7.66 16.94
CA ILE A 172 -23.93 6.90 17.76
C ILE A 172 -23.10 5.83 18.46
#